data_AF-A0A528N0G1-F1
#
_entry.id   AF-A0A528N0G1-F1
#
_cell.length_a   1.000
_cell.length_b   1.000
_cell.length_c   1.000
_cell.angle_alpha   90.00
_cell.angle_beta   90.00
_cell.angle_gamma   90.00
#
_symmetry.space_group_name_H-M   'P 1'
#
loop_
_entity.id
_entity.type
_entity.pdbx_description
1 polymer ?
#
loop_
_entity_poly.entity_id
_entity_poly.type
_entity_poly.pdbx_seq_one_letter_code
_entity_poly.pdbx_strand_id
1 'polypeptide(L)' 'MSATKEFFETWLQENVGNLPAESEVSVAVLVQQFKQDADAAGFGHEVREDEIGDIEEAIEKALDKARAGEQPQA' A
#
# COMPACT_ATOMS: atom_id res chain seq x y z
N MET A 1 1.54 -4.75 -16.61
CA MET A 1 1.13 -4.22 -15.29
C MET A 1 -0.01 -3.26 -15.54
N SER A 2 -0.97 -3.20 -14.62
CA SER A 2 -2.07 -2.26 -14.71
C SER A 2 -1.73 -0.95 -14.02
N ALA A 3 -2.28 0.17 -14.51
CA ALA A 3 -2.02 1.49 -13.94
C ALA A 3 -2.36 1.56 -12.44
N THR A 4 -3.44 0.91 -12.01
CA THR A 4 -3.86 0.84 -10.60
C THR A 4 -2.85 0.07 -9.75
N LYS A 5 -2.26 -1.00 -10.31
CA LYS A 5 -1.25 -1.81 -9.62
C LYS A 5 0.08 -1.07 -9.50
N GLU A 6 0.53 -0.40 -10.56
CA GLU A 6 1.74 0.44 -10.52
C GLU A 6 1.59 1.60 -9.52
N PHE A 7 0.40 2.21 -9.49
CA PHE A 7 0.07 3.23 -8.50
C PHE A 7 0.12 2.66 -7.07
N PHE A 8 -0.46 1.49 -6.84
CA PHE A 8 -0.45 0.85 -5.52
C PHE A 8 0.96 0.46 -5.05
N GLU A 9 1.79 -0.11 -5.93
CA GLU A 9 3.18 -0.44 -5.60
C GLU A 9 3.99 0.80 -5.24
N THR A 10 3.83 1.89 -5.99
CA THR A 10 4.46 3.19 -5.69
C THR A 10 3.95 3.74 -4.36
N TRP A 11 2.64 3.75 -4.17
CA TRP A 11 2.00 4.22 -2.94
C TRP A 11 2.49 3.43 -1.72
N LEU A 12 2.63 2.11 -1.83
CA LEU A 12 3.17 1.25 -0.77
C LEU A 12 4.62 1.63 -0.44
N GLN A 13 5.48 1.89 -1.42
CA GLN A 13 6.86 2.30 -1.13
C GLN A 13 6.93 3.64 -0.40
N GLU A 14 6.14 4.62 -0.85
CA GLU A 14 6.14 5.97 -0.26
C GLU A 14 5.48 6.01 1.12
N ASN A 15 4.37 5.29 1.32
CA ASN A 15 3.55 5.38 2.53
C ASN A 15 3.79 4.24 3.52
N VAL A 16 4.30 3.08 3.10
CA VAL A 16 4.53 1.90 3.95
C VAL A 16 6.00 1.53 4.03
N GLY A 17 6.69 1.50 2.89
CA GLY A 17 8.11 1.14 2.79
C GLY A 17 9.04 2.11 3.53
N ASN A 18 8.59 3.34 3.76
CA ASN A 18 9.34 4.34 4.52
C ASN A 18 8.83 4.55 5.96
N LEU A 19 7.86 3.73 6.42
CA LEU A 19 7.39 3.83 7.80
C LEU A 19 8.44 3.24 8.74
N PRO A 20 8.82 3.96 9.82
CA PRO A 20 9.63 3.36 10.86
C PRO A 20 8.88 2.18 11.47
N ALA A 21 9.62 1.13 11.86
CA ALA A 21 9.05 -0.07 12.48
C ALA A 21 8.24 0.24 13.75
N GLU A 22 8.52 1.37 14.39
CA GLU A 22 7.84 1.92 15.56
C GLU A 22 6.50 2.62 15.21
N SER A 23 6.13 2.72 13.94
CA SER A 23 4.86 3.34 13.53
C SER A 23 3.67 2.50 13.96
N GLU A 24 2.82 3.09 14.79
CA GLU A 24 1.52 2.55 15.23
C GLU A 24 0.43 2.63 14.15
N VAL A 25 0.80 2.89 12.89
CA VAL A 25 -0.14 2.91 11.77
C VAL A 25 -0.71 1.51 11.57
N SER A 26 -2.05 1.43 11.60
CA SER A 26 -2.79 0.19 11.37
C SER A 26 -3.05 -0.01 9.88
N VAL A 27 -3.09 -1.27 9.45
CA VAL A 27 -3.42 -1.66 8.06
C VAL A 27 -4.72 -0.99 7.59
N ALA A 28 -5.75 -0.99 8.44
CA ALA A 28 -7.03 -0.36 8.13
C ALA A 28 -6.92 1.15 7.79
N VAL A 29 -6.02 1.89 8.45
CA VAL A 29 -5.80 3.31 8.17
C VAL A 29 -5.14 3.49 6.80
N LEU A 30 -4.15 2.65 6.49
CA LEU A 30 -3.47 2.65 5.19
C LEU A 30 -4.43 2.28 4.06
N VAL A 31 -5.31 1.29 4.26
CA VAL A 31 -6.35 0.92 3.28
C VAL A 31 -7.26 2.12 2.99
N GLN A 32 -7.69 2.84 4.03
CA GLN A 32 -8.54 4.03 3.86
C GLN A 32 -7.79 5.13 3.10
N GLN A 33 -6.52 5.39 3.44
CA GLN A 33 -5.72 6.41 2.77
C GLN A 33 -5.48 6.07 1.30
N PHE A 34 -5.05 4.84 1.01
CA PHE A 34 -4.91 4.35 -0.36
C PHE A 34 -6.23 4.49 -1.14
N LYS A 35 -7.38 4.16 -0.53
CA LYS A 35 -8.68 4.34 -1.16
C LYS A 35 -8.97 5.80 -1.52
N GLN A 36 -8.57 6.76 -0.69
CA GLN A 36 -8.74 8.17 -1.01
C GLN A 36 -7.78 8.63 -2.11
N ASP A 37 -6.50 8.25 -2.04
CA ASP A 37 -5.49 8.61 -3.03
C ASP A 37 -5.80 8.02 -4.41
N ALA A 38 -6.20 6.74 -4.45
CA ALA A 38 -6.56 6.09 -5.68
C ALA A 38 -7.88 6.63 -6.26
N ASP A 39 -8.85 7.03 -5.42
CA ASP A 39 -10.07 7.71 -5.88
C ASP A 39 -9.74 9.08 -6.51
N ALA A 40 -8.85 9.85 -5.87
CA ALA A 40 -8.36 11.12 -6.38
C ALA A 40 -7.56 10.97 -7.70
N ALA A 41 -6.85 9.85 -7.87
CA ALA A 41 -6.18 9.49 -9.11
C ALA A 41 -7.12 8.95 -10.20
N GLY A 42 -8.41 8.73 -9.88
CA GLY A 42 -9.43 8.24 -10.81
C GLY A 42 -9.56 6.72 -10.87
N PHE A 43 -8.95 5.98 -9.96
CA PHE A 43 -9.10 4.52 -9.82
C PHE A 43 -10.31 4.17 -8.96
N GLY A 44 -11.35 3.61 -9.58
CA GLY A 44 -12.57 3.17 -8.90
C GLY A 44 -12.32 2.02 -7.92
N HIS A 45 -13.23 1.83 -6.95
CA HIS A 45 -13.11 0.74 -5.95
C HIS A 45 -13.07 -0.64 -6.60
N GLU A 46 -13.94 -0.87 -7.58
CA GLU A 46 -14.07 -2.13 -8.31
C GLU A 46 -12.78 -2.48 -9.09
N VAL A 47 -12.18 -1.50 -9.77
CA VAL A 47 -10.92 -1.70 -10.51
C VAL A 47 -9.76 -2.04 -9.57
N ARG A 48 -9.72 -1.43 -8.37
CA ARG A 48 -8.69 -1.74 -7.38
C ARG A 48 -8.76 -3.18 -6.91
N GLU A 49 -9.95 -3.66 -6.56
CA GLU A 49 -10.12 -5.05 -6.10
C GLU A 49 -9.88 -6.06 -7.23
N ASP A 50 -10.27 -5.74 -8.47
CA ASP A 50 -10.01 -6.61 -9.62
C ASP A 50 -8.51 -6.69 -9.98
N GLU A 51 -7.78 -5.55 -9.90
CA GLU A 51 -6.39 -5.48 -10.34
C GLU A 51 -5.35 -5.75 -9.23
N ILE A 52 -5.63 -5.34 -8.00
CA ILE A 52 -4.74 -5.53 -6.83
C ILE A 52 -5.14 -6.79 -6.05
N GLY A 53 -6.42 -7.14 -6.05
CA GLY A 53 -6.97 -8.17 -5.17
C GLY A 53 -7.22 -7.61 -3.77
N ASP A 54 -6.78 -8.36 -2.76
CA ASP A 54 -6.99 -8.01 -1.37
C ASP A 54 -5.99 -6.93 -0.90
N ILE A 55 -6.43 -5.68 -0.96
CA ILE A 55 -5.63 -4.49 -0.61
C ILE A 55 -5.13 -4.59 0.84
N GLU A 56 -5.96 -5.12 1.74
CA GLU A 56 -5.60 -5.24 3.16
C GLU A 56 -4.43 -6.21 3.34
N GLU A 57 -4.51 -7.40 2.75
CA GLU A 57 -3.42 -8.40 2.79
C GLU A 57 -2.13 -7.85 2.16
N ALA A 58 -2.24 -7.15 1.03
CA ALA A 58 -1.07 -6.61 0.35
C ALA A 58 -0.38 -5.51 1.15
N ILE A 59 -1.14 -4.63 1.80
CA ILE A 59 -0.62 -3.61 2.72
C ILE A 59 -0.02 -4.27 3.97
N GLU A 60 -0.69 -5.26 4.56
CA GLU A 60 -0.18 -5.98 5.73
C GLU A 60 1.18 -6.62 5.43
N LYS A 61 1.31 -7.28 4.28
CA LYS A 61 2.56 -7.90 3.83
C LYS A 61 3.66 -6.87 3.58
N ALA A 62 3.32 -5.70 3.06
CA ALA A 62 4.29 -4.61 2.87
C ALA A 62 4.74 -4.02 4.22
N LEU A 63 3.81 -3.85 5.16
CA LEU A 63 4.09 -3.41 6.53
C LEU A 63 4.98 -4.43 7.27
N ASP A 64 4.68 -5.72 7.15
CA ASP A 64 5.45 -6.79 7.75
C ASP A 64 6.90 -6.78 7.25
N LYS A 65 7.10 -6.63 5.93
CA LYS A 65 8.43 -6.48 5.32
C LYS A 65 9.17 -5.23 5.79
N ALA A 66 8.48 -4.09 5.86
CA ALA A 66 9.05 -2.84 6.35
C ALA A 66 9.47 -2.95 7.83
N ARG A 67 8.64 -3.59 8.66
CA ARG A 67 8.92 -3.85 10.08
C ARG A 67 10.00 -4.89 10.31
N ALA A 68 10.09 -5.90 9.44
CA ALA A 68 11.12 -6.94 9.48
C ALA A 68 12.53 -6.39 9.22
N GLY A 69 12.66 -5.11 8.84
CA GLY A 69 13.96 -4.50 8.60
C GLY A 69 14.60 -5.01 7.31
N GLU A 70 13.82 -5.58 6.38
CA GLU A 70 14.23 -5.73 4.98
C GLU A 70 14.22 -4.35 4.30
N GLN A 71 14.92 -3.39 4.88
CA GLN A 71 15.41 -2.23 4.15
C GLN A 71 16.28 -2.80 3.02
N PRO A 72 16.02 -2.48 1.73
CA PRO A 72 17.05 -2.67 0.72
C PRO A 72 18.23 -1.83 1.19
N GLN A 73 19.26 -2.52 1.70
CA GLN A 73 20.52 -1.94 2.11
C GLN A 73 21.07 -1.23 0.87
N ALA A 74 21.07 0.10 0.91
CA ALA A 74 21.84 0.95 0.02
C ALA A 74 23.12 1.37 0.75
#